data_AF-A0A0P6XFZ2-F1
#
_entry.id   AF-A0A0P6XFZ2-F1
#
_cell.length_a   1.000
_cell.length_b   1.000
_cell.length_c   1.000
_cell.angle_alpha   90.00
_cell.angle_beta   90.00
_cell.angle_gamma   90.00
#
_symmetry.space_group_name_H-M   'P 1'
#
loop_
_entity.id
_entity.type
_entity.pdbx_description
1 polymer ?
#
loop_
_entity_poly.entity_id
_entity_poly.type
_entity_poly.pdbx_seq_one_letter_code
_entity_poly.pdbx_strand_id
1 'polypeptide(L)'
;MSLHLFFSPPNVQKLRQKSDRKALARAMNYTHGFGIRYPAARALAELADASCLNAFEQAILSGDLQMQQIAAQGLGASGSPQAVPVLLNALAQDCRPRLQAALSRLEDPQTSAKEQLAAWIGDIEENFTLRLLSAEAFIDDPERANNESERPEAAFYLLGTLKKEPARIRAHFLELLTANAKDTSDEVIRQRAQHILSQAQLEATRLAAAILRALGQLHAAGAAEVIRARLTDPDETVRQQAALTLQKLGQPLE
;
A
#
# COMPACT_ATOMS: atom_id res chain seq x y z
N MET A 1 -2.10 -26.38 -8.36
CA MET A 1 -3.14 -26.77 -7.37
C MET A 1 -2.74 -26.20 -6.02
N SER A 2 -3.50 -25.22 -5.52
CA SER A 2 -3.16 -24.51 -4.28
C SER A 2 -3.58 -25.33 -3.06
N LEU A 3 -2.62 -25.62 -2.17
CA LEU A 3 -2.74 -26.45 -0.95
C LEU A 3 -3.74 -25.93 0.12
N HIS A 4 -4.48 -24.85 -0.16
CA HIS A 4 -5.33 -24.16 0.81
C HIS A 4 -6.76 -24.72 0.92
N LEU A 5 -7.18 -25.63 0.04
CA LEU A 5 -8.50 -26.27 0.12
C LEU A 5 -8.59 -27.39 1.18
N PHE A 6 -7.47 -27.78 1.80
CA PHE A 6 -7.43 -28.86 2.81
C PHE A 6 -7.21 -28.40 4.26
N PHE A 7 -6.93 -27.10 4.50
CA PHE A 7 -6.68 -26.58 5.85
C PHE A 7 -7.56 -25.35 6.12
N SER A 8 -8.16 -25.32 7.32
CA SER A 8 -8.90 -24.14 7.81
C SER A 8 -8.03 -22.88 7.74
N PRO A 9 -8.63 -21.69 7.53
CA PRO A 9 -7.89 -20.43 7.46
C PRO A 9 -7.05 -20.21 8.73
N PRO A 10 -5.83 -19.65 8.60
CA PRO A 10 -4.94 -19.45 9.75
C PRO A 10 -5.58 -18.51 10.79
N ASN A 11 -5.63 -18.96 12.03
CA ASN A 11 -6.15 -18.16 13.14
C ASN A 11 -5.04 -17.25 13.70
N VAL A 12 -5.02 -16.01 13.23
CA VAL A 12 -4.00 -15.00 13.59
C VAL A 12 -3.89 -14.80 15.10
N GLN A 13 -5.01 -14.79 15.83
CA GLN A 13 -5.01 -14.58 17.28
C GLN A 13 -4.28 -15.71 18.01
N LYS A 14 -4.52 -16.97 17.62
CA LYS A 14 -3.79 -18.12 18.17
C LYS A 14 -2.30 -18.09 17.81
N LEU A 15 -1.97 -17.70 16.58
CA LEU A 15 -0.57 -17.58 16.15
C LEU A 15 0.18 -16.50 16.94
N ARG A 16 -0.46 -15.35 17.17
CA ARG A 16 0.05 -14.26 18.01
C ARG A 16 0.27 -14.71 19.45
N GLN A 17 -0.71 -15.38 20.06
CA GLN A 17 -0.58 -15.92 21.42
C GLN A 17 0.59 -16.89 21.57
N LYS A 18 0.84 -17.71 20.54
CA LYS A 18 1.98 -18.64 20.50
C LYS A 18 3.29 -18.00 20.08
N SER A 19 3.29 -16.71 19.71
CA SER A 19 4.44 -16.02 19.12
C SER A 19 5.02 -16.74 17.90
N ASP A 20 4.17 -17.40 17.09
CA ASP A 20 4.61 -18.17 15.92
C ASP A 20 4.88 -17.23 14.74
N ARG A 21 6.06 -16.61 14.75
CA ARG A 21 6.51 -15.64 13.75
C ARG A 21 6.53 -16.22 12.34
N LYS A 22 6.94 -17.49 12.18
CA LYS A 22 6.99 -18.15 10.86
C LYS A 22 5.58 -18.35 10.31
N ALA A 23 4.64 -18.78 11.13
CA ALA A 23 3.24 -18.92 10.71
C ALA A 23 2.58 -17.56 10.45
N LEU A 24 2.88 -16.54 11.26
CA LEU A 24 2.41 -15.17 11.04
C LEU A 24 2.97 -14.59 9.73
N ALA A 25 4.26 -14.79 9.42
CA ALA A 25 4.86 -14.40 8.15
C ALA A 25 4.20 -15.09 6.95
N ARG A 26 3.84 -16.37 7.08
CA ARG A 26 3.05 -17.08 6.06
C ARG A 26 1.63 -16.51 5.94
N ALA A 27 0.99 -16.20 7.06
CA ALA A 27 -0.36 -15.62 7.09
C ALA A 27 -0.40 -14.19 6.52
N MET A 28 0.69 -13.42 6.62
CA MET A 28 0.86 -12.13 5.95
C MET A 28 0.91 -12.24 4.41
N ASN A 29 1.16 -13.43 3.87
CA ASN A 29 1.09 -13.72 2.44
C ASN A 29 -0.16 -14.52 2.06
N TYR A 30 -1.13 -14.63 2.97
CA TYR A 30 -2.38 -15.35 2.71
C TYR A 30 -3.22 -14.57 1.69
N THR A 31 -3.54 -15.21 0.57
CA THR A 31 -4.20 -14.58 -0.58
C THR A 31 -5.73 -14.67 -0.55
N HIS A 32 -6.31 -15.36 0.42
CA HIS A 32 -7.74 -15.70 0.48
C HIS A 32 -8.45 -15.15 1.73
N GLY A 33 -8.11 -13.93 2.18
CA GLY A 33 -8.77 -13.29 3.33
C GLY A 33 -8.09 -12.02 3.84
N PHE A 34 -8.69 -10.83 3.64
CA PHE A 34 -8.16 -9.53 4.12
C PHE A 34 -8.08 -9.46 5.65
N GLY A 35 -9.03 -10.12 6.32
CA GLY A 35 -9.06 -10.25 7.78
C GLY A 35 -7.92 -11.08 8.37
N ILE A 36 -7.04 -11.65 7.53
CA ILE A 36 -5.90 -12.46 7.97
C ILE A 36 -4.60 -11.71 7.69
N ARG A 37 -4.45 -11.15 6.48
CA ARG A 37 -3.18 -10.60 6.00
C ARG A 37 -2.66 -9.44 6.86
N TYR A 38 -3.46 -8.38 7.02
CA TYR A 38 -3.05 -7.21 7.81
C TYR A 38 -2.99 -7.50 9.31
N PRO A 39 -3.94 -8.24 9.92
CA PRO A 39 -3.81 -8.62 11.32
C PRO A 39 -2.57 -9.48 11.59
N ALA A 40 -2.21 -10.40 10.67
CA ALA A 40 -1.00 -11.18 10.78
C ALA A 40 0.26 -10.32 10.65
N ALA A 41 0.29 -9.39 9.69
CA ALA A 41 1.39 -8.44 9.53
C ALA A 41 1.57 -7.57 10.78
N ARG A 42 0.48 -7.03 11.35
CA ARG A 42 0.51 -6.23 12.59
C ARG A 42 0.99 -7.05 13.77
N ALA A 43 0.46 -8.27 13.95
CA ALA A 43 0.92 -9.18 15.00
C ALA A 43 2.40 -9.54 14.84
N LEU A 44 2.87 -9.75 13.61
CA LEU A 44 4.28 -10.00 13.32
C LEU A 44 5.14 -8.77 13.65
N ALA A 45 4.66 -7.56 13.36
CA ALA A 45 5.37 -6.31 13.61
C ALA A 45 5.50 -6.01 15.11
N GLU A 46 4.45 -6.30 15.89
CA GLU A 46 4.50 -6.21 17.36
C GLU A 46 5.48 -7.22 17.99
N LEU A 47 5.63 -8.39 17.36
CA LEU A 47 6.54 -9.46 17.78
C LEU A 47 7.91 -9.39 17.07
N ALA A 48 8.18 -8.31 16.32
CA ALA A 48 9.28 -8.25 15.39
C ALA A 48 10.64 -8.46 16.07
N ASP A 49 11.46 -9.27 15.43
CA ASP A 49 12.86 -9.46 15.72
C ASP A 49 13.61 -9.64 14.39
N ALA A 50 14.91 -9.88 14.45
CA ALA A 50 15.73 -10.09 13.25
C ALA A 50 15.26 -11.27 12.38
N SER A 51 14.51 -12.24 12.92
CA SER A 51 14.00 -13.39 12.14
C SER A 51 12.84 -13.03 11.20
N CYS A 52 12.18 -11.89 11.44
CA CYS A 52 11.08 -11.39 10.62
C CYS A 52 11.55 -10.55 9.42
N LEU A 53 12.84 -10.23 9.33
CA LEU A 53 13.40 -9.28 8.35
C LEU A 53 12.94 -9.59 6.92
N ASN A 54 13.21 -10.81 6.43
CA ASN A 54 12.88 -11.22 5.07
C ASN A 54 11.38 -11.07 4.75
N ALA A 55 10.51 -11.30 5.74
CA ALA A 55 9.07 -11.17 5.54
C ALA A 55 8.70 -9.69 5.29
N PHE A 56 9.27 -8.77 6.09
CA PHE A 56 8.99 -7.35 5.92
C PHE A 56 9.70 -6.72 4.72
N GLU A 57 10.88 -7.21 4.32
CA GLU A 57 11.55 -6.77 3.09
C GLU A 57 10.70 -7.03 1.85
N GLN A 58 10.02 -8.17 1.79
CA GLN A 58 9.09 -8.44 0.70
C GLN A 58 7.84 -7.56 0.78
N ALA A 59 7.32 -7.36 2.00
CA ALA A 59 6.10 -6.60 2.22
C ALA A 59 6.26 -5.10 1.92
N ILE A 60 7.40 -4.49 2.25
CA ILE A 60 7.68 -3.08 1.98
C ILE A 60 7.89 -2.78 0.49
N LEU A 61 8.21 -3.79 -0.31
CA LEU A 61 8.31 -3.69 -1.77
C LEU A 61 6.99 -4.06 -2.47
N SER A 62 5.93 -4.38 -1.72
CA SER A 62 4.60 -4.63 -2.29
C SER A 62 3.95 -3.32 -2.72
N GLY A 63 3.04 -3.33 -3.70
CA GLY A 63 2.36 -2.09 -4.13
C GLY A 63 1.31 -1.54 -3.16
N ASP A 64 1.11 -2.18 -2.01
CA ASP A 64 0.05 -1.94 -1.03
C ASP A 64 0.56 -1.04 0.10
N LEU A 65 0.21 0.24 0.06
CA LEU A 65 0.72 1.28 0.96
C LEU A 65 0.46 0.95 2.45
N GLN A 66 -0.68 0.34 2.77
CA GLN A 66 -0.99 -0.08 4.14
C GLN A 66 -0.06 -1.22 4.58
N MET A 67 0.17 -2.21 3.72
CA MET A 67 1.11 -3.29 4.02
C MET A 67 2.55 -2.77 4.12
N GLN A 68 2.95 -1.86 3.23
CA GLN A 68 4.25 -1.21 3.29
C GLN A 68 4.43 -0.46 4.61
N GLN A 69 3.39 0.23 5.10
CA GLN A 69 3.44 0.96 6.37
C GLN A 69 3.66 0.01 7.55
N ILE A 70 2.95 -1.12 7.59
CA ILE A 70 3.13 -2.15 8.63
C ILE A 70 4.53 -2.78 8.53
N ALA A 71 5.01 -3.03 7.33
CA ALA A 71 6.34 -3.57 7.09
C ALA A 71 7.44 -2.59 7.55
N ALA A 72 7.30 -1.29 7.28
CA ALA A 72 8.22 -0.28 7.76
C ALA A 72 8.29 -0.26 9.30
N GLN A 73 7.14 -0.38 9.98
CA GLN A 73 7.08 -0.49 11.44
C GLN A 73 7.79 -1.76 11.93
N GLY A 74 7.52 -2.91 11.31
CA GLY A 74 8.16 -4.18 11.65
C GLY A 74 9.68 -4.17 11.42
N LEU A 75 10.14 -3.54 10.35
CA LEU A 75 11.57 -3.35 10.05
C LEU A 75 12.24 -2.50 11.13
N GLY A 76 11.63 -1.39 11.54
CA GLY A 76 12.14 -0.56 12.63
C GLY A 76 12.17 -1.30 13.98
N ALA A 77 11.08 -2.01 14.31
CA ALA A 77 10.96 -2.79 15.54
C ALA A 77 11.90 -4.02 15.58
N SER A 78 12.32 -4.55 14.43
CA SER A 78 13.26 -5.67 14.36
C SER A 78 14.63 -5.37 14.99
N GLY A 79 15.01 -4.09 15.08
CA GLY A 79 16.31 -3.65 15.57
C GLY A 79 17.48 -4.02 14.64
N SER A 80 17.24 -4.62 13.48
CA SER A 80 18.29 -5.08 12.59
C SER A 80 18.81 -3.93 11.70
N PRO A 81 20.11 -3.60 11.72
CA PRO A 81 20.70 -2.60 10.83
C PRO A 81 20.53 -2.94 9.33
N GLN A 82 20.31 -4.22 9.00
CA GLN A 82 20.07 -4.66 7.62
C GLN A 82 18.79 -4.07 7.02
N ALA A 83 17.85 -3.62 7.86
CA ALA A 83 16.62 -2.98 7.41
C ALA A 83 16.84 -1.55 6.87
N VAL A 84 17.94 -0.88 7.22
CA VAL A 84 18.21 0.51 6.83
C VAL A 84 18.24 0.72 5.31
N PRO A 85 19.04 -0.02 4.51
CA PRO A 85 19.07 0.17 3.06
C PRO A 85 17.70 -0.09 2.40
N VAL A 86 16.93 -1.03 2.93
CA VAL A 86 15.58 -1.36 2.43
C VAL A 86 14.61 -0.20 2.67
N LEU A 87 14.63 0.38 3.88
CA LEU A 87 13.84 1.55 4.24
C LEU A 87 14.20 2.79 3.40
N LEU A 88 15.49 3.01 3.14
CA LEU A 88 15.95 4.12 2.29
C LEU A 88 15.50 3.95 0.84
N ASN A 89 15.58 2.74 0.29
CA ASN A 89 15.06 2.45 -1.04
C ASN A 89 13.55 2.69 -1.13
N ALA A 90 12.78 2.26 -0.12
CA ALA A 90 11.34 2.53 -0.07
C ALA A 90 11.02 4.04 0.00
N LEU A 91 11.79 4.82 0.77
CA LEU A 91 11.62 6.28 0.83
C LEU A 91 11.99 6.99 -0.49
N ALA A 92 12.88 6.42 -1.28
CA ALA A 92 13.22 6.93 -2.61
C ALA A 92 12.11 6.69 -3.64
N GLN A 93 11.26 5.68 -3.43
CA GLN A 93 10.12 5.34 -4.29
C GLN A 93 8.82 6.07 -3.89
N ASP A 94 8.96 7.22 -3.21
CA ASP A 94 7.85 8.05 -2.75
C ASP A 94 6.93 8.48 -3.90
N CYS A 95 5.69 7.96 -3.88
CA CYS A 95 4.71 8.15 -4.94
C CYS A 95 3.85 9.42 -4.77
N ARG A 96 3.97 10.14 -3.64
CA ARG A 96 3.17 11.35 -3.34
C ARG A 96 3.21 12.43 -4.43
N PRO A 97 4.37 12.77 -5.04
CA PRO A 97 4.39 13.76 -6.11
C PRO A 97 3.60 13.32 -7.35
N ARG A 98 3.63 12.02 -7.66
CA ARG A 98 2.89 11.46 -8.81
C ARG A 98 1.38 11.48 -8.55
N LEU A 99 0.97 11.09 -7.34
CA LEU A 99 -0.44 11.13 -6.89
C LEU A 99 -0.99 12.57 -6.87
N GLN A 100 -0.20 13.54 -6.40
CA GLN A 100 -0.59 14.95 -6.44
C GLN A 100 -0.75 15.46 -7.88
N ALA A 101 0.19 15.14 -8.78
CA ALA A 101 0.09 15.53 -10.18
C ALA A 101 -1.14 14.90 -10.86
N ALA A 102 -1.46 13.65 -10.50
CA ALA A 102 -2.67 12.96 -10.92
C ALA A 102 -3.94 13.68 -10.44
N LEU A 103 -4.01 14.08 -9.17
CA LEU A 103 -5.13 14.81 -8.60
C LEU A 103 -5.34 16.17 -9.29
N SER A 104 -4.26 16.94 -9.47
CA SER A 104 -4.34 18.25 -10.15
C SER A 104 -4.82 18.16 -11.60
N ARG A 105 -4.52 17.06 -12.30
CA ARG A 105 -5.08 16.81 -13.65
C ARG A 105 -6.57 16.52 -13.63
N LEU A 106 -7.06 15.84 -12.59
CA LEU A 106 -8.50 15.56 -12.45
C LEU A 106 -9.31 16.81 -12.09
N GLU A 107 -8.68 17.77 -11.41
CA GLU A 107 -9.28 19.07 -11.10
C GLU A 107 -9.43 19.97 -12.33
N ASP A 108 -8.73 19.68 -13.42
CA ASP A 108 -8.91 20.39 -14.69
C ASP A 108 -10.21 19.93 -15.39
N PRO A 109 -11.23 20.80 -15.50
CA PRO A 109 -12.53 20.44 -16.05
C PRO A 109 -12.46 20.08 -17.55
N GLN A 110 -11.41 20.47 -18.27
CA GLN A 110 -11.22 20.18 -19.70
C GLN A 110 -10.62 18.80 -19.95
N THR A 111 -10.15 18.12 -18.90
CA THR A 111 -9.51 16.81 -19.02
C THR A 111 -10.54 15.71 -18.80
N SER A 112 -10.66 14.76 -19.74
CA SER A 112 -11.54 13.60 -19.54
C SER A 112 -10.99 12.70 -18.44
N ALA A 113 -11.80 12.48 -17.40
CA ALA A 113 -11.44 11.57 -16.32
C ALA A 113 -11.29 10.13 -16.82
N LYS A 114 -12.07 9.74 -17.84
CA LYS A 114 -12.02 8.41 -18.46
C LYS A 114 -10.68 8.17 -19.17
N GLU A 115 -10.22 9.13 -19.96
CA GLU A 115 -8.93 9.04 -20.68
C GLU A 115 -7.73 9.06 -19.72
N GLN A 116 -7.79 9.87 -18.66
CA GLN A 116 -6.75 9.90 -17.63
C GLN A 116 -6.65 8.57 -16.87
N LEU A 117 -7.79 7.99 -16.48
CA LEU A 117 -7.81 6.67 -15.88
C LEU A 117 -7.22 5.61 -16.82
N ALA A 118 -7.49 5.71 -18.13
CA ALA A 118 -6.93 4.80 -19.11
C ALA A 118 -5.39 4.93 -19.23
N ALA A 119 -4.86 6.15 -19.18
CA ALA A 119 -3.42 6.39 -19.15
C ALA A 119 -2.77 5.86 -17.86
N TRP A 120 -3.51 5.88 -16.73
CA TRP A 120 -3.03 5.32 -15.47
C TRP A 120 -2.97 3.81 -15.48
N ILE A 121 -3.62 3.10 -16.41
CA ILE A 121 -3.58 1.63 -16.48
C ILE A 121 -2.14 1.11 -16.61
N GLY A 122 -1.24 1.87 -17.24
CA GLY A 122 0.19 1.56 -17.28
C GLY A 122 0.86 1.61 -15.89
N ASP A 123 0.53 2.62 -15.08
CA ASP A 123 1.03 2.79 -13.70
C ASP A 123 0.31 1.88 -12.69
N ILE A 124 -0.92 1.48 -13.01
CA ILE A 124 -1.77 0.53 -12.26
C ILE A 124 -1.07 -0.84 -12.17
N GLU A 125 -0.23 -1.25 -13.12
CA GLU A 125 0.57 -2.48 -12.99
C GLU A 125 1.57 -2.43 -11.82
N GLU A 126 1.81 -1.27 -11.21
CA GLU A 126 2.71 -1.10 -10.07
C GLU A 126 1.99 -0.62 -8.79
N ASN A 127 0.89 0.14 -8.90
CA ASN A 127 0.19 0.75 -7.75
C ASN A 127 -1.13 0.05 -7.35
N PHE A 128 -1.21 -0.46 -6.12
CA PHE A 128 -2.37 -1.19 -5.60
C PHE A 128 -3.65 -0.34 -5.43
N THR A 129 -3.52 0.92 -5.00
CA THR A 129 -4.67 1.80 -4.72
C THR A 129 -5.38 2.24 -6.01
N LEU A 130 -4.64 2.36 -7.12
CA LEU A 130 -5.22 2.65 -8.45
C LEU A 130 -5.81 1.41 -9.13
N ARG A 131 -5.32 0.20 -8.79
CA ARG A 131 -5.98 -1.05 -9.15
C ARG A 131 -7.37 -1.12 -8.52
N LEU A 132 -7.48 -0.82 -7.22
CA LEU A 132 -8.74 -0.85 -6.46
C LEU A 132 -9.85 -0.02 -7.15
N LEU A 133 -9.52 1.19 -7.61
CA LEU A 133 -10.38 2.07 -8.43
C LEU A 133 -11.00 1.39 -9.65
N SER A 134 -10.18 0.62 -10.37
CA SER A 134 -10.61 -0.08 -11.59
C SER A 134 -11.58 -1.21 -11.25
N ALA A 135 -11.36 -1.91 -10.15
CA ALA A 135 -12.25 -3.00 -9.74
C ALA A 135 -13.50 -2.53 -8.99
N GLU A 136 -13.47 -1.39 -8.31
CA GLU A 136 -14.66 -0.81 -7.69
C GLU A 136 -15.68 -0.36 -8.74
N ALA A 137 -15.23 0.13 -9.89
CA ALA A 137 -16.10 0.37 -11.06
C ALA A 137 -16.75 -0.90 -11.62
N PHE A 138 -16.23 -2.09 -11.29
CA PHE A 138 -16.79 -3.39 -11.67
C PHE A 138 -17.76 -3.97 -10.61
N ILE A 139 -17.67 -3.54 -9.36
CA ILE A 139 -18.41 -4.11 -8.21
C ILE A 139 -19.73 -3.37 -7.93
N ASP A 140 -20.05 -2.31 -8.67
CA ASP A 140 -21.35 -1.59 -8.58
C ASP A 140 -22.52 -2.42 -9.20
N ASP A 141 -22.60 -3.70 -8.83
CA ASP A 141 -23.76 -4.59 -8.96
C ASP A 141 -24.65 -4.41 -7.72
N PRO A 142 -25.91 -3.97 -7.87
CA PRO A 142 -26.82 -3.70 -6.76
C PRO A 142 -27.18 -4.93 -5.92
N GLU A 143 -26.93 -6.17 -6.37
CA GLU A 143 -27.19 -7.37 -5.56
C GLU A 143 -26.20 -7.55 -4.39
N ARG A 144 -25.07 -6.81 -4.37
CA ARG A 144 -24.02 -6.94 -3.34
C ARG A 144 -23.88 -5.71 -2.44
N ALA A 145 -24.87 -4.82 -2.47
CA ALA A 145 -24.84 -3.53 -1.79
C ALA A 145 -24.78 -3.61 -0.25
N ASN A 146 -25.07 -4.77 0.35
CA ASN A 146 -25.29 -4.91 1.79
C ASN A 146 -24.21 -5.68 2.58
N ASN A 147 -23.05 -6.00 1.97
CA ASN A 147 -22.00 -6.74 2.69
C ASN A 147 -20.63 -6.03 2.62
N GLU A 148 -20.38 -5.16 3.59
CA GLU A 148 -19.15 -4.37 3.76
C GLU A 148 -17.87 -5.22 3.84
N SER A 149 -17.99 -6.48 4.29
CA SER A 149 -16.87 -7.40 4.49
C SER A 149 -16.31 -8.04 3.21
N GLU A 150 -17.02 -8.02 2.08
CA GLU A 150 -16.63 -8.76 0.86
C GLU A 150 -16.25 -7.86 -0.32
N ARG A 151 -16.58 -6.56 -0.27
CA ARG A 151 -16.24 -5.58 -1.33
C ARG A 151 -14.74 -5.45 -1.62
N PRO A 152 -13.85 -5.31 -0.61
CA PRO A 152 -12.42 -5.21 -0.87
C PRO A 152 -11.83 -6.51 -1.43
N GLU A 153 -12.48 -7.64 -1.12
CA GLU A 153 -11.94 -8.98 -1.30
C GLU A 153 -12.11 -9.50 -2.73
N ALA A 154 -13.26 -9.23 -3.33
CA ALA A 154 -13.52 -9.49 -4.74
C ALA A 154 -12.69 -8.58 -5.66
N ALA A 155 -12.62 -7.27 -5.36
CA ALA A 155 -11.82 -6.31 -6.13
C ALA A 155 -10.36 -6.72 -6.16
N PHE A 156 -9.80 -7.02 -4.99
CA PHE A 156 -8.39 -7.37 -4.88
C PHE A 156 -8.06 -8.70 -5.56
N TYR A 157 -8.92 -9.72 -5.42
CA TYR A 157 -8.71 -11.01 -6.08
C TYR A 157 -8.70 -10.86 -7.61
N LEU A 158 -9.58 -10.02 -8.16
CA LEU A 158 -9.64 -9.66 -9.58
C LEU A 158 -8.39 -8.90 -10.07
N LEU A 159 -7.86 -7.98 -9.26
CA LEU A 159 -6.69 -7.16 -9.62
C LEU A 159 -5.37 -7.94 -9.54
N GLY A 160 -5.28 -8.90 -8.62
CA GLY A 160 -4.14 -9.80 -8.49
C GLY A 160 -4.06 -10.85 -9.60
N THR A 161 -5.19 -11.27 -10.16
CA THR A 161 -5.24 -12.26 -11.25
C THR A 161 -4.94 -11.62 -12.60
N LEU A 162 -5.43 -10.40 -12.87
CA LEU A 162 -5.23 -9.70 -14.16
C LEU A 162 -3.76 -9.60 -14.60
N LYS A 163 -2.82 -9.45 -13.66
CA LYS A 163 -1.38 -9.38 -13.95
C LYS A 163 -0.82 -10.69 -14.55
N LYS A 164 -1.44 -11.82 -14.25
CA LYS A 164 -1.08 -13.16 -14.76
C LYS A 164 -1.98 -13.62 -15.92
N GLU A 165 -3.07 -12.89 -16.19
CA GLU A 165 -3.98 -13.23 -17.26
C GLU A 165 -3.43 -12.83 -18.65
N PRO A 166 -3.74 -13.59 -19.72
CA PRO A 166 -3.41 -13.25 -21.10
C PRO A 166 -3.88 -11.84 -21.51
N ALA A 167 -3.15 -11.17 -22.40
CA ALA A 167 -3.43 -9.80 -22.85
C ALA A 167 -4.88 -9.58 -23.33
N ARG A 168 -5.49 -10.59 -23.96
CA ARG A 168 -6.90 -10.57 -24.39
C ARG A 168 -7.90 -10.51 -23.23
N ILE A 169 -7.61 -11.16 -22.10
CA ILE A 169 -8.49 -11.18 -20.92
C ILE A 169 -8.37 -9.84 -20.18
N ARG A 170 -7.15 -9.29 -20.13
CA ARG A 170 -6.93 -7.91 -19.66
C ARG A 170 -7.71 -6.91 -20.51
N ALA A 171 -7.62 -7.01 -21.84
CA ALA A 171 -8.34 -6.13 -22.76
C ALA A 171 -9.87 -6.27 -22.63
N HIS A 172 -10.40 -7.49 -22.51
CA HIS A 172 -11.83 -7.74 -22.34
C HIS A 172 -12.37 -7.23 -20.99
N PHE A 173 -11.57 -7.33 -19.94
CA PHE A 173 -11.91 -6.76 -18.63
C PHE A 173 -11.90 -5.23 -18.68
N LEU A 174 -10.91 -4.62 -19.35
CA LEU A 174 -10.89 -3.19 -19.62
C LEU A 174 -12.12 -2.75 -20.43
N GLU A 175 -12.53 -3.53 -21.44
CA GLU A 175 -13.76 -3.29 -22.20
C GLU A 175 -15.00 -3.27 -21.29
N LEU A 176 -15.15 -4.22 -20.38
CA LEU A 176 -16.25 -4.29 -19.43
C LEU A 176 -16.27 -3.08 -18.46
N LEU A 177 -15.10 -2.64 -17.99
CA LEU A 177 -14.97 -1.41 -17.19
C LEU A 177 -15.40 -0.18 -17.98
N THR A 178 -14.95 -0.04 -19.23
CA THR A 178 -15.40 1.05 -20.11
C THR A 178 -16.87 0.96 -20.47
N ALA A 179 -17.44 -0.24 -20.57
CA ALA A 179 -18.86 -0.45 -20.86
C ALA A 179 -19.76 -0.03 -19.68
N ASN A 180 -19.35 -0.29 -18.44
CA ASN A 180 -20.06 0.20 -17.25
C ASN A 180 -19.80 1.69 -16.98
N ALA A 181 -18.63 2.21 -17.36
CA ALA A 181 -18.35 3.65 -17.34
C ALA A 181 -19.07 4.42 -18.46
N LYS A 182 -19.66 3.75 -19.46
CA LYS A 182 -20.28 4.37 -20.63
C LYS A 182 -21.51 5.21 -20.26
N ASP A 183 -22.28 4.74 -19.29
CA ASP A 183 -23.46 5.45 -18.75
C ASP A 183 -23.13 6.31 -17.51
N THR A 184 -21.89 6.22 -17.01
CA THR A 184 -21.43 7.04 -15.88
C THR A 184 -20.92 8.39 -16.38
N SER A 185 -21.40 9.48 -15.80
CA SER A 185 -20.92 10.83 -16.13
C SER A 185 -19.45 11.02 -15.74
N ASP A 186 -18.71 11.80 -16.52
CA ASP A 186 -17.30 12.13 -16.23
C ASP A 186 -17.14 12.80 -14.85
N GLU A 187 -18.16 13.53 -14.39
CA GLU A 187 -18.17 14.16 -13.08
C GLU A 187 -18.21 13.14 -11.93
N VAL A 188 -19.06 12.12 -12.02
CA VAL A 188 -19.11 11.05 -11.01
C VAL A 188 -17.79 10.27 -10.98
N ILE A 189 -17.19 10.03 -12.13
CA ILE A 189 -15.88 9.36 -12.24
C ILE A 189 -14.78 10.23 -11.62
N ARG A 190 -14.78 11.53 -11.91
CA ARG A 190 -13.86 12.51 -11.35
C ARG A 190 -13.92 12.52 -9.82
N GLN A 191 -15.11 12.62 -9.25
CA GLN A 191 -15.31 12.63 -7.80
C GLN A 191 -14.80 11.35 -7.13
N ARG A 192 -15.10 10.18 -7.71
CA ARG A 192 -14.60 8.89 -7.21
C ARG A 192 -13.06 8.82 -7.27
N ALA A 193 -12.47 9.23 -8.39
CA ALA A 193 -11.02 9.22 -8.57
C ALA A 193 -10.31 10.20 -7.62
N GLN A 194 -10.85 11.41 -7.41
CA GLN A 194 -10.35 12.38 -6.45
C GLN A 194 -10.36 11.83 -5.03
N HIS A 195 -11.47 11.21 -4.60
CA HIS A 195 -11.57 10.60 -3.28
C HIS A 195 -10.46 9.58 -3.04
N ILE A 196 -10.23 8.67 -3.99
CA ILE A 196 -9.27 7.59 -3.80
C ILE A 196 -7.83 8.07 -3.89
N LEU A 197 -7.51 9.02 -4.78
CA LEU A 197 -6.19 9.65 -4.79
C LEU A 197 -5.89 10.39 -3.49
N SER A 198 -6.89 11.07 -2.93
CA SER A 198 -6.73 11.74 -1.63
C SER A 198 -6.41 10.74 -0.51
N GLN A 199 -7.03 9.55 -0.53
CA GLN A 199 -6.72 8.47 0.41
C GLN A 199 -5.32 7.89 0.16
N ALA A 200 -4.96 7.61 -1.09
CA ALA A 200 -3.64 7.12 -1.46
C ALA A 200 -2.53 8.09 -1.04
N GLN A 201 -2.75 9.40 -1.23
CA GLN A 201 -1.84 10.45 -0.81
C GLN A 201 -1.63 10.42 0.70
N LEU A 202 -2.72 10.29 1.47
CA LEU A 202 -2.68 10.19 2.92
C LEU A 202 -1.94 8.92 3.40
N GLU A 203 -2.17 7.78 2.75
CA GLU A 203 -1.46 6.54 3.05
C GLU A 203 0.03 6.63 2.73
N ALA A 204 0.40 7.23 1.60
CA ALA A 204 1.79 7.45 1.23
C ALA A 204 2.49 8.42 2.20
N THR A 205 1.80 9.45 2.69
CA THR A 205 2.28 10.31 3.79
C THR A 205 2.55 9.49 5.04
N ARG A 206 1.60 8.65 5.45
CA ARG A 206 1.73 7.78 6.64
C ARG A 206 2.88 6.80 6.49
N LEU A 207 3.10 6.25 5.30
CA LEU A 207 4.23 5.39 4.98
C LEU A 207 5.56 6.15 5.13
N ALA A 208 5.70 7.32 4.53
CA ALA A 208 6.91 8.14 4.64
C ALA A 208 7.24 8.43 6.11
N ALA A 209 6.25 8.84 6.90
CA ALA A 209 6.42 9.04 8.34
C ALA A 209 6.80 7.74 9.08
N ALA A 210 6.21 6.60 8.73
CA ALA A 210 6.56 5.30 9.32
C ALA A 210 8.00 4.90 9.02
N ILE A 211 8.48 5.12 7.79
CA ILE A 211 9.86 4.86 7.39
C ILE A 211 10.83 5.75 8.16
N LEU A 212 10.56 7.06 8.24
CA LEU A 212 11.38 7.99 9.02
C LEU A 212 11.47 7.60 10.50
N ARG A 213 10.36 7.14 11.08
CA ARG A 213 10.33 6.64 12.46
C ARG A 213 11.18 5.37 12.61
N ALA A 214 11.07 4.43 11.67
CA ALA A 214 11.84 3.19 11.66
C ALA A 214 13.35 3.46 11.57
N LEU A 215 13.78 4.39 10.71
CA LEU A 215 15.18 4.82 10.64
C LEU A 215 15.70 5.37 11.98
N GLY A 216 14.86 6.11 12.70
CA GLY A 216 15.18 6.59 14.05
C GLY A 216 15.29 5.47 15.08
N GLN A 217 14.41 4.47 15.04
CA GLN A 217 14.47 3.29 15.93
C GLN A 217 15.75 2.48 15.70
N LEU A 218 16.18 2.37 14.45
CA LEU A 218 17.40 1.66 14.05
C LEU A 218 18.68 2.47 14.30
N HIS A 219 18.58 3.70 14.83
CA HIS A 219 19.71 4.61 15.02
C HIS A 219 20.56 4.79 13.75
N ALA A 220 19.88 4.88 12.58
CA ALA A 220 20.50 4.93 11.26
C ALA A 220 21.18 6.27 10.96
N ALA A 221 22.32 6.57 11.61
CA ALA A 221 23.04 7.83 11.45
C ALA A 221 23.44 8.12 9.99
N GLY A 222 23.75 7.08 9.20
CA GLY A 222 24.06 7.22 7.77
C GLY A 222 22.89 7.68 6.88
N ALA A 223 21.66 7.75 7.42
CA ALA A 223 20.49 8.24 6.72
C ALA A 223 20.26 9.76 6.90
N ALA A 224 21.12 10.46 7.64
CA ALA A 224 20.90 11.86 8.05
C ALA A 224 20.59 12.80 6.88
N GLU A 225 21.37 12.72 5.80
CA GLU A 225 21.16 13.54 4.59
C GLU A 225 19.78 13.32 3.96
N VAL A 226 19.38 12.06 3.81
CA VAL A 226 18.08 11.69 3.23
C VAL A 226 16.92 12.14 4.12
N ILE A 227 17.09 12.04 5.44
CA ILE A 227 16.09 12.50 6.41
C ILE A 227 16.01 14.04 6.38
N ARG A 228 17.14 14.74 6.27
CA ARG A 228 17.20 16.20 6.23
C ARG A 228 16.48 16.78 5.02
N ALA A 229 16.57 16.13 3.88
CA ALA A 229 15.79 16.51 2.69
C ALA A 229 14.26 16.49 2.94
N ARG A 230 13.79 15.79 3.98
CA ARG A 230 12.37 15.74 4.37
C ARG A 230 11.95 16.82 5.36
N LEU A 231 12.86 17.69 5.81
CA LEU A 231 12.50 18.87 6.61
C LEU A 231 11.72 19.92 5.82
N THR A 232 11.85 19.91 4.48
CA THR A 232 11.10 20.80 3.57
C THR A 232 9.95 20.07 2.86
N ASP A 233 9.56 18.89 3.35
CA ASP A 233 8.46 18.11 2.76
C ASP A 233 7.15 18.92 2.79
N PRO A 234 6.29 18.88 1.76
CA PRO A 234 5.02 19.59 1.77
C PRO A 234 4.10 19.16 2.92
N ASP A 235 4.19 17.90 3.35
CA ASP A 235 3.39 17.37 4.44
C ASP A 235 4.00 17.67 5.82
N GLU A 236 3.22 18.29 6.70
CA GLU A 236 3.68 18.66 8.04
C GLU A 236 4.08 17.46 8.89
N THR A 237 3.33 16.35 8.79
CA THR A 237 3.61 15.14 9.58
C THR A 237 4.98 14.59 9.21
N VAL A 238 5.33 14.63 7.92
CA VAL A 238 6.62 14.17 7.43
C VAL A 238 7.75 15.09 7.89
N ARG A 239 7.57 16.41 7.83
CA ARG A 239 8.55 17.38 8.36
C ARG A 239 8.82 17.17 9.85
N GLN A 240 7.76 17.09 10.66
CA GLN A 240 7.87 16.88 12.10
C GLN A 240 8.57 15.56 12.41
N GLN A 241 8.18 14.48 11.73
CA GLN A 241 8.78 13.17 11.93
C GLN A 241 10.25 13.14 11.51
N ALA A 242 10.64 13.85 10.45
CA ALA A 242 12.03 13.99 10.02
C ALA A 242 12.89 14.71 11.08
N ALA A 243 12.39 15.82 11.62
CA ALA A 243 13.06 16.57 12.68
C ALA A 243 13.26 15.72 13.95
N LEU A 244 12.21 15.02 14.39
CA LEU A 244 12.27 14.09 15.52
C LEU A 244 13.28 12.96 15.29
N THR A 245 13.34 12.43 14.07
CA THR A 245 14.30 11.39 13.72
C THR A 245 15.73 11.91 13.78
N LEU A 246 16.03 13.08 13.21
CA LEU A 246 17.38 13.69 13.29
C LEU A 246 17.80 13.94 14.74
N GLN A 247 16.89 14.47 15.57
CA GLN A 247 17.15 14.70 16.98
C GLN A 247 17.51 13.39 17.71
N LYS A 248 16.78 12.29 17.45
CA LYS A 248 17.08 10.97 18.02
C LYS A 248 18.44 10.43 17.58
N LEU A 249 18.89 10.78 16.38
CA LEU A 249 20.20 10.40 15.84
C LEU A 249 21.34 11.32 16.33
N GLY A 250 21.04 12.35 17.13
CA GLY A 250 22.01 13.36 17.54
C GLY A 250 22.53 14.21 16.39
N GLN A 251 21.78 14.29 15.28
CA GLN A 251 22.17 15.03 14.08
C GLN A 251 21.64 16.46 14.15
N PRO A 252 22.43 17.47 13.75
CA PRO A 252 21.95 18.85 13.68
C PRO A 252 20.84 18.99 12.62
N LEU A 253 19.94 19.95 12.83
CA LEU A 253 18.86 20.28 11.91
C LEU A 253 19.30 21.25 10.78
N GLU A 254 20.43 21.93 10.99
CA GLU A 254 21.08 22.86 10.04
C GLU A 254 21.83 22.13 8.95
#